data_AF-A0A922SJL0-F1
#
_entry.id   AF-A0A922SJL0-F1
#
_cell.length_a   1.000
_cell.length_b   1.000
_cell.length_c   1.000
_cell.angle_alpha   90.00
_cell.angle_beta   90.00
_cell.angle_gamma   90.00
#
_symmetry.space_group_name_H-M   'P 1'
#
loop_
_entity.id
_entity.type
_entity.pdbx_description
1 polymer ?
#
loop_
_entity_poly.entity_id
_entity_poly.type
_entity_poly.pdbx_seq_one_letter_code
_entity_poly.pdbx_strand_id
1 'polypeptide(L)'
;MGSSLLTMAWGVERAGLPAALLLLAFMAALCLYTAYVLLRVNKYHVDTLGLIPKLYFLSAGTLSVAYLLIFVIVKGYAWGINVGSMMTETHAVRNAAVLSGMLALSFYIHNIIITIMGNNARQENNGRDLTIAFLLVTITYTLVGAVFYICFPLAKSCIEDVITVYPLVAFMLRTEAILLLPFEKTRFLTVVINVFIMTLCILVACFCPSIGTII
;
A
#
# COMPACT_ATOMS: atom_id res chain seq x y z
N MET A 1 -1.44 4.64 -2.91
CA MET A 1 -0.36 4.72 -1.89
C MET A 1 -0.98 5.21 -0.61
N GLY A 2 -0.73 4.55 0.52
CA GLY A 2 -1.37 4.90 1.79
C GLY A 2 -0.79 4.08 2.92
N SER A 3 -1.65 3.44 3.72
CA SER A 3 -1.28 2.59 4.86
C SER A 3 -0.27 1.49 4.53
N SER A 4 -0.26 0.99 3.29
CA SER A 4 0.70 0.00 2.79
C SER A 4 2.17 0.42 2.89
N LEU A 5 2.48 1.72 2.93
CA LEU A 5 3.86 2.21 3.10
C LEU A 5 4.43 1.89 4.48
N LEU A 6 3.59 1.90 5.51
CA LEU A 6 4.00 1.66 6.90
C LEU A 6 4.35 0.20 7.13
N THR A 7 3.64 -0.71 6.46
CA THR A 7 3.85 -2.16 6.58
C THR A 7 5.13 -2.63 5.86
N MET A 8 5.71 -1.80 4.99
CA MET A 8 6.95 -2.14 4.28
C MET A 8 8.13 -2.29 5.23
N ALA A 9 8.28 -1.42 6.24
CA ALA A 9 9.40 -1.50 7.17
C ALA A 9 9.41 -2.82 7.97
N TRP A 10 8.23 -3.27 8.40
CA TRP A 10 8.05 -4.56 9.07
C TRP A 10 8.23 -5.74 8.12
N GLY A 11 7.77 -5.62 6.88
CA GLY A 11 8.05 -6.63 5.85
C GLY A 11 9.55 -6.81 5.58
N VAL A 12 10.31 -5.71 5.56
CA VAL A 12 11.77 -5.69 5.42
C VAL A 12 12.45 -6.34 6.63
N GLU A 13 11.94 -6.10 7.84
CA GLU A 13 12.42 -6.75 9.06
C GLU A 13 12.24 -8.28 9.00
N ARG A 14 11.04 -8.77 8.64
CA ARG A 14 10.74 -10.20 8.63
C ARG A 14 11.52 -10.98 7.57
N ALA A 15 11.64 -10.43 6.36
CA ALA A 15 12.34 -11.10 5.25
C ALA A 15 13.87 -10.84 5.27
N GLY A 16 14.31 -9.78 5.95
CA GLY A 16 15.67 -9.25 5.85
C GLY A 16 15.85 -8.34 4.63
N LEU A 17 16.72 -7.33 4.76
CA LEU A 17 16.90 -6.26 3.77
C LEU A 17 17.18 -6.74 2.32
N PRO A 18 18.17 -7.61 2.04
CA PRO A 18 18.46 -8.01 0.67
C PRO A 18 17.35 -8.85 0.04
N ALA A 19 16.76 -9.79 0.80
CA ALA A 19 15.64 -10.60 0.31
C ALA A 19 14.39 -9.74 0.10
N ALA A 20 14.14 -8.76 0.96
CA ALA A 20 13.01 -7.86 0.83
C ALA A 20 13.12 -6.96 -0.41
N LEU A 21 14.31 -6.42 -0.70
CA LEU A 21 14.54 -5.62 -1.91
C LEU A 21 14.36 -6.45 -3.19
N LEU A 22 14.86 -7.70 -3.20
CA LEU A 22 14.69 -8.62 -4.32
C LEU A 22 13.21 -8.95 -4.54
N LEU A 23 12.50 -9.34 -3.47
CA LEU A 23 11.07 -9.66 -3.53
C LEU A 23 10.24 -8.45 -3.95
N LEU A 24 10.55 -7.25 -3.45
CA LEU A 24 9.88 -6.02 -3.83
C LEU A 24 10.05 -5.77 -5.34
N ALA A 25 11.26 -5.86 -5.87
CA ALA A 25 11.51 -5.68 -7.30
C ALA A 25 10.79 -6.74 -8.15
N PHE A 26 10.82 -8.01 -7.71
CA PHE A 26 10.16 -9.12 -8.40
C PHE A 26 8.64 -8.96 -8.43
N MET A 27 8.02 -8.67 -7.28
CA MET A 27 6.58 -8.46 -7.18
C MET A 27 6.13 -7.22 -7.95
N ALA A 28 6.88 -6.12 -7.90
CA ALA A 28 6.60 -4.93 -8.68
C ALA A 28 6.59 -5.24 -10.20
N ALA A 29 7.57 -6.01 -10.69
CA ALA A 29 7.64 -6.43 -12.09
C ALA A 29 6.46 -7.32 -12.49
N LEU A 30 6.09 -8.29 -11.64
CA LEU A 30 4.93 -9.15 -11.88
C LEU A 30 3.61 -8.36 -11.91
N CYS A 31 3.41 -7.44 -10.96
CA CYS A 31 2.22 -6.60 -10.90
C CYS A 31 2.16 -5.63 -12.09
N LEU A 32 3.29 -5.07 -12.51
CA LEU A 32 3.38 -4.24 -13.72
C LEU A 32 3.02 -5.06 -14.97
N TYR A 33 3.56 -6.26 -15.12
CA TYR A 33 3.27 -7.13 -16.26
C TYR A 33 1.79 -7.50 -16.33
N THR A 34 1.20 -7.92 -15.22
CA THR A 34 -0.23 -8.27 -15.15
C THR A 34 -1.13 -7.05 -15.41
N ALA A 35 -0.79 -5.87 -14.91
CA ALA A 35 -1.51 -4.63 -15.22
C ALA A 35 -1.39 -4.26 -16.72
N TYR A 36 -0.22 -4.45 -17.31
CA TYR A 36 0.01 -4.26 -18.75
C TYR A 36 -0.83 -5.22 -19.60
N VAL A 37 -0.90 -6.51 -19.22
CA VAL A 37 -1.76 -7.51 -19.89
C VAL A 37 -3.23 -7.07 -19.84
N LEU A 38 -3.70 -6.59 -18.69
CA LEU A 38 -5.07 -6.11 -18.54
C LEU A 38 -5.38 -4.94 -19.50
N LEU A 39 -4.48 -3.95 -19.59
CA LEU A 39 -4.63 -2.84 -20.52
C LEU A 39 -4.59 -3.30 -21.98
N ARG A 40 -3.72 -4.26 -22.30
CA ARG A 40 -3.63 -4.84 -23.64
C ARG A 40 -4.94 -5.52 -24.02
N VAL A 41 -5.49 -6.37 -23.15
CA VAL A 41 -6.76 -7.09 -23.39
C VAL A 41 -7.93 -6.11 -23.56
N ASN A 42 -7.99 -5.08 -22.71
CA ASN A 42 -9.03 -4.07 -22.79
C ASN A 42 -9.03 -3.33 -24.15
N LYS A 43 -7.84 -3.05 -24.70
CA LYS A 43 -7.71 -2.39 -26.02
C LYS A 43 -8.34 -3.20 -27.17
N TYR A 44 -8.44 -4.53 -27.04
CA TYR A 44 -9.05 -5.41 -28.05
C TYR A 44 -10.57 -5.61 -27.85
N HIS A 45 -11.13 -5.26 -26.70
CA HIS A 45 -12.55 -5.51 -26.35
C HIS A 45 -13.36 -4.21 -26.14
N VAL A 46 -12.96 -3.11 -26.78
CA VAL A 46 -13.58 -1.79 -26.57
C VAL A 46 -14.91 -1.70 -27.30
N ASP A 47 -16.02 -2.10 -26.65
CA ASP A 47 -17.37 -1.66 -27.03
C ASP A 47 -18.40 -1.63 -25.88
N THR A 48 -18.07 -1.94 -24.62
CA THR A 48 -19.13 -2.04 -23.58
C THR A 48 -18.74 -1.63 -22.15
N LEU A 49 -17.78 -0.73 -21.96
CA LEU A 49 -17.47 -0.19 -20.63
C LEU A 49 -17.77 1.32 -20.54
N GLY A 50 -19.04 1.66 -20.78
CA GLY A 50 -19.59 3.02 -20.66
C GLY A 50 -19.91 3.49 -19.24
N LEU A 51 -19.41 2.82 -18.19
CA LEU A 51 -19.49 3.32 -16.82
C LEU A 51 -18.10 3.72 -16.35
N ILE A 52 -17.75 4.98 -16.56
CA ILE A 52 -16.57 5.62 -15.96
C ILE A 52 -17.03 6.17 -14.61
N PRO A 53 -16.77 5.51 -13.47
CA PRO A 53 -16.89 6.19 -12.19
C PRO A 53 -15.90 7.36 -12.21
N LYS A 54 -16.42 8.58 -12.22
CA LYS A 54 -15.60 9.79 -12.08
C LYS A 54 -14.94 9.74 -10.71
N LEU A 55 -13.63 9.51 -10.70
CA LEU A 55 -12.84 9.57 -9.48
C LEU A 55 -12.67 11.05 -9.11
N TYR A 56 -13.41 11.50 -8.10
CA TYR A 56 -13.19 12.84 -7.53
C TYR A 56 -11.91 12.84 -6.68
N PHE A 57 -11.22 13.98 -6.70
CA PHE A 57 -9.85 14.16 -6.22
C PHE A 57 -9.70 13.83 -4.72
N LEU A 58 -8.88 12.83 -4.40
CA LEU A 58 -8.55 12.41 -3.02
C LEU A 58 -7.37 13.23 -2.48
N SER A 59 -7.58 14.54 -2.29
CA SER A 59 -6.54 15.47 -1.81
C SER A 59 -5.92 15.09 -0.46
N ALA A 60 -6.67 14.39 0.41
CA ALA A 60 -6.20 14.00 1.73
C ALA A 60 -5.15 12.87 1.68
N GLY A 61 -5.32 11.91 0.75
CA GLY A 61 -4.39 10.79 0.59
C GLY A 61 -2.99 11.24 0.14
N THR A 62 -2.90 12.19 -0.79
CA THR A 62 -1.61 12.75 -1.25
C THR A 62 -0.89 13.49 -0.12
N LEU A 63 -1.60 14.27 0.69
CA LEU A 63 -1.04 14.94 1.86
C LEU A 63 -0.49 13.96 2.90
N SER A 64 -1.20 12.84 3.12
CA SER A 64 -0.74 11.78 4.01
C SER A 64 0.60 11.18 3.57
N VAL A 65 0.72 10.86 2.27
CA VAL A 65 1.95 10.26 1.72
C VAL A 65 3.10 11.26 1.80
N ALA A 66 2.85 12.53 1.47
CA ALA A 66 3.85 13.58 1.57
C ALA A 66 4.36 13.75 3.02
N TYR A 67 3.45 13.76 4.00
CA TYR A 67 3.81 13.81 5.42
C TYR A 67 4.68 12.61 5.83
N LEU A 68 4.31 11.39 5.43
CA LEU A 68 5.08 10.18 5.75
C LEU A 68 6.50 10.22 5.15
N LEU A 69 6.64 10.66 3.90
CA LEU A 69 7.95 10.81 3.26
C LEU A 69 8.83 11.81 4.01
N ILE A 70 8.29 13.00 4.34
CA ILE A 70 9.02 14.02 5.09
C ILE A 70 9.40 13.48 6.48
N PHE A 71 8.49 12.80 7.17
CA PHE A 71 8.73 12.21 8.47
C PHE A 71 9.88 11.21 8.45
N VAL A 72 9.88 10.27 7.49
CA VAL A 72 10.94 9.26 7.34
C VAL A 72 12.28 9.93 7.07
N ILE A 73 12.31 10.95 6.21
CA ILE A 73 13.54 11.68 5.89
C ILE A 73 14.08 12.41 7.13
N VAL A 74 13.26 13.19 7.83
CA VAL A 74 13.68 13.95 9.02
C VAL A 74 14.16 13.03 10.14
N LYS A 75 13.42 11.94 10.41
CA LYS A 75 13.81 10.95 11.41
C LYS A 75 15.04 10.16 11.00
N GLY A 76 15.18 9.85 9.71
CA GLY A 76 16.38 9.23 9.16
C GLY A 76 17.63 10.07 9.41
N TYR A 77 17.56 11.39 9.16
CA TYR A 77 18.65 12.31 9.45
C TYR A 77 18.95 12.44 10.95
N ALA A 78 17.92 12.43 11.80
CA ALA A 78 18.09 12.57 13.25
C ALA A 78 18.67 11.31 13.92
N TRP A 79 18.31 10.11 13.46
CA TRP A 79 18.76 8.85 14.05
C TRP A 79 20.07 8.32 13.48
N GLY A 80 20.47 8.76 12.29
CA GLY A 80 21.69 8.30 11.63
C GLY A 80 21.58 6.86 11.10
N ILE A 81 22.74 6.22 10.84
CA ILE A 81 22.81 4.87 10.27
C ILE A 81 22.99 3.88 11.42
N ASN A 82 21.99 3.04 11.67
CA ASN A 82 21.96 2.05 12.76
C ASN A 82 21.84 0.63 12.20
N VAL A 83 22.86 0.22 11.44
CA VAL A 83 22.94 -1.14 10.87
C VAL A 83 23.61 -2.06 11.89
N GLY A 84 22.80 -2.70 12.73
CA GLY A 84 23.23 -3.89 13.47
C GLY A 84 23.55 -5.03 12.50
N SER A 85 24.40 -5.97 12.92
CA SER A 85 24.97 -7.04 12.07
C SER A 85 23.93 -7.65 11.12
N MET A 86 24.13 -7.34 9.84
CA MET A 86 23.34 -7.78 8.71
C MET A 86 23.66 -9.25 8.42
N MET A 87 23.09 -10.22 9.15
CA MET A 87 23.14 -11.63 8.73
C MET A 87 22.18 -12.56 9.48
N THR A 88 21.32 -13.20 8.68
CA THR A 88 20.92 -14.62 8.74
C THR A 88 19.93 -15.06 9.83
N GLU A 89 18.63 -14.96 9.52
CA GLU A 89 17.58 -15.73 10.19
C GLU A 89 17.18 -16.96 9.33
N THR A 90 17.13 -18.13 9.97
CA THR A 90 16.97 -19.48 9.40
C THR A 90 15.58 -19.80 8.84
N HIS A 91 14.63 -18.87 8.90
CA HIS A 91 13.25 -19.01 8.41
C HIS A 91 12.90 -18.12 7.21
N ALA A 92 13.88 -17.85 6.33
CA ALA A 92 13.76 -16.94 5.19
C ALA A 92 12.54 -17.21 4.28
N VAL A 93 12.18 -18.49 4.04
CA VAL A 93 11.11 -18.86 3.10
C VAL A 93 9.72 -18.50 3.62
N ARG A 94 9.43 -18.77 4.90
CA ARG A 94 8.11 -18.48 5.48
C ARG A 94 7.88 -16.96 5.59
N ASN A 95 8.93 -16.22 5.96
CA ASN A 95 8.85 -14.77 6.09
C ASN A 95 8.79 -14.07 4.71
N ALA A 96 9.45 -14.64 3.69
CA ALA A 96 9.35 -14.18 2.31
C ALA A 96 7.93 -14.32 1.75
N ALA A 97 7.20 -15.39 2.11
CA ALA A 97 5.82 -15.59 1.67
C ALA A 97 4.88 -14.50 2.22
N VAL A 98 5.03 -14.14 3.49
CA VAL A 98 4.25 -13.06 4.12
C VAL A 98 4.56 -11.72 3.45
N LEU A 99 5.84 -11.42 3.21
CA LEU A 99 6.23 -10.21 2.49
C LEU A 99 5.66 -10.16 1.07
N SER A 100 5.69 -11.28 0.35
CA SER A 100 5.11 -11.38 -0.99
C SER A 100 3.61 -11.07 -1.00
N GLY A 101 2.83 -11.61 -0.04
CA GLY A 101 1.40 -11.32 0.11
C GLY A 101 1.14 -9.82 0.35
N MET A 102 1.88 -9.21 1.27
CA MET A 102 1.76 -7.77 1.53
C MET A 102 2.11 -6.93 0.29
N LEU A 103 3.17 -7.30 -0.45
CA LEU A 103 3.56 -6.63 -1.68
C LEU A 103 2.48 -6.78 -2.76
N ALA A 104 1.85 -7.95 -2.88
CA ALA A 104 0.77 -8.18 -3.83
C ALA A 104 -0.42 -7.24 -3.58
N LEU A 105 -0.85 -7.10 -2.32
CA LEU A 105 -1.90 -6.15 -1.95
C LEU A 105 -1.45 -4.70 -2.20
N SER A 106 -0.19 -4.39 -1.91
CA SER A 106 0.33 -3.01 -1.98
C SER A 106 0.52 -2.50 -3.40
N PHE A 107 0.71 -3.39 -4.38
CA PHE A 107 0.79 -3.08 -5.82
C PHE A 107 -0.52 -3.35 -6.57
N TYR A 108 -1.61 -3.68 -5.87
CA TYR A 108 -2.89 -4.02 -6.48
C TYR A 108 -3.63 -2.76 -6.96
N ILE A 109 -3.61 -2.53 -8.28
CA ILE A 109 -4.39 -1.46 -8.93
C ILE A 109 -5.26 -1.99 -10.07
N HIS A 110 -5.26 -3.30 -10.30
CA HIS A 110 -5.85 -3.96 -11.48
C HIS A 110 -7.33 -3.67 -11.65
N ASN A 111 -8.08 -3.47 -10.56
CA ASN A 111 -9.52 -3.19 -10.63
C ASN A 111 -9.88 -1.80 -11.16
N ILE A 112 -8.97 -0.84 -11.02
CA ILE A 112 -9.23 0.56 -11.39
C ILE A 112 -8.36 1.03 -12.56
N ILE A 113 -7.35 0.25 -12.95
CA ILE A 113 -6.35 0.69 -13.91
C ILE A 113 -6.92 0.96 -15.30
N ILE A 114 -7.93 0.19 -15.74
CA ILE A 114 -8.60 0.42 -17.03
C ILE A 114 -9.27 1.80 -17.02
N THR A 115 -10.00 2.14 -15.95
CA THR A 115 -10.68 3.43 -15.82
C THR A 115 -9.70 4.60 -15.77
N ILE A 116 -8.60 4.45 -15.02
CA ILE A 116 -7.55 5.48 -14.92
C ILE A 116 -6.89 5.72 -16.27
N MET A 117 -6.43 4.65 -16.92
CA MET A 117 -5.69 4.76 -18.18
C MET A 117 -6.60 5.11 -19.34
N GLY A 118 -7.89 4.74 -19.29
CA GLY A 118 -8.90 5.11 -20.28
C GLY A 118 -9.21 6.61 -20.33
N ASN A 119 -8.92 7.36 -19.27
CA ASN A 119 -9.07 8.82 -19.23
C ASN A 119 -7.81 9.59 -19.66
N ASN A 120 -6.72 8.89 -20.04
CA ASN A 120 -5.49 9.55 -20.48
C ASN A 120 -5.67 10.26 -21.83
N ALA A 121 -5.11 11.46 -21.99
CA ALA A 121 -5.24 12.23 -23.23
C ALA A 121 -4.54 11.58 -24.44
N ARG A 122 -3.47 10.80 -24.18
CA ARG A 122 -2.66 10.12 -25.20
C ARG A 122 -2.57 8.63 -24.91
N GLN A 123 -3.59 7.89 -25.36
CA GLN A 123 -3.74 6.45 -25.09
C GLN A 123 -2.57 5.60 -25.64
N GLU A 124 -1.84 6.07 -26.66
CA GLU A 124 -0.65 5.36 -27.18
C GLU A 124 0.50 5.25 -26.15
N ASN A 125 0.56 6.17 -25.20
CA ASN A 125 1.64 6.23 -24.21
C ASN A 125 1.29 5.49 -22.90
N ASN A 126 0.10 4.90 -22.80
CA ASN A 126 -0.37 4.26 -21.56
C ASN A 126 0.60 3.23 -20.98
N GLY A 127 1.27 2.44 -21.83
CA GLY A 127 2.26 1.46 -21.36
C GLY A 127 3.48 2.10 -20.69
N ARG A 128 3.96 3.22 -21.25
CA ARG A 128 5.07 3.99 -20.67
C ARG A 128 4.64 4.65 -19.35
N ASP A 129 3.48 5.31 -19.35
CA ASP A 129 2.99 6.05 -18.19
C ASP A 129 2.71 5.10 -17.02
N LEU A 130 2.18 3.90 -17.30
CA LEU A 130 2.03 2.81 -16.32
C LEU A 130 3.37 2.36 -15.73
N THR A 131 4.38 2.16 -16.59
CA THR A 131 5.71 1.72 -16.17
C THR A 131 6.38 2.76 -15.28
N ILE A 132 6.31 4.04 -15.64
CA ILE A 132 6.82 5.15 -14.83
C ILE A 132 6.10 5.18 -13.47
N ALA A 133 4.79 5.01 -13.46
CA ALA A 133 4.01 4.99 -12.21
C ALA A 133 4.46 3.85 -11.28
N PHE A 134 4.58 2.61 -11.79
CA PHE A 134 5.06 1.48 -10.99
C PHE A 134 6.51 1.66 -10.51
N LEU A 135 7.38 2.24 -11.32
CA LEU A 135 8.75 2.55 -10.95
C LEU A 135 8.80 3.57 -9.80
N LEU A 136 8.02 4.65 -9.90
CA LEU A 136 7.90 5.64 -8.82
C LEU A 136 7.35 5.00 -7.53
N VAL A 137 6.35 4.12 -7.63
CA VAL A 137 5.83 3.39 -6.47
C VAL A 137 6.90 2.54 -5.82
N THR A 138 7.62 1.77 -6.62
CA THR A 138 8.73 0.91 -6.17
C THR A 138 9.81 1.71 -5.45
N ILE A 139 10.19 2.88 -5.98
CA ILE A 139 11.16 3.79 -5.35
C ILE A 139 10.62 4.30 -4.02
N THR A 140 9.37 4.77 -3.96
CA THR A 140 8.80 5.29 -2.70
C THR A 140 8.70 4.21 -1.62
N TYR A 141 8.35 2.98 -2.00
CA TYR A 141 8.25 1.85 -1.08
C TYR A 141 9.63 1.43 -0.58
N THR A 142 10.63 1.45 -1.47
CA THR A 142 12.02 1.19 -1.12
C THR A 142 12.57 2.27 -0.20
N LEU A 143 12.29 3.54 -0.48
CA LEU A 143 12.72 4.67 0.37
C LEU A 143 12.11 4.54 1.76
N VAL A 144 10.79 4.37 1.88
CA VAL A 144 10.14 4.27 3.19
C VAL A 144 10.56 3.00 3.93
N GLY A 145 10.56 1.84 3.28
CA GLY A 145 10.89 0.56 3.90
C GLY A 145 12.37 0.43 4.28
N ALA A 146 13.29 0.71 3.36
CA ALA A 146 14.72 0.51 3.58
C ALA A 146 15.34 1.63 4.43
N VAL A 147 15.01 2.91 4.19
CA VAL A 147 15.58 4.02 4.98
C VAL A 147 15.09 3.93 6.42
N PHE A 148 13.80 3.69 6.64
CA PHE A 148 13.28 3.51 7.99
C PHE A 148 13.95 2.31 8.68
N TYR A 149 14.07 1.17 8.00
CA TYR A 149 14.75 0.00 8.55
C TYR A 149 16.22 0.28 8.89
N ILE A 150 16.98 0.95 8.02
CA ILE A 150 18.41 1.25 8.25
C ILE A 150 18.60 2.27 9.39
N CYS A 151 17.76 3.30 9.44
CA CYS A 151 17.90 4.39 10.40
C CYS A 151 17.37 4.04 11.79
N PHE A 152 16.48 3.04 11.92
CA PHE A 152 15.84 2.71 13.19
C PHE A 152 16.87 2.37 14.28
N PRO A 153 16.95 3.16 15.39
CA PRO A 153 18.01 3.03 16.39
C PRO A 153 17.75 1.93 17.44
N LEU A 154 16.51 1.44 17.55
CA LEU A 154 16.14 0.38 18.48
C LEU A 154 16.27 -1.02 17.84
N ALA A 155 16.08 -2.07 18.64
CA ALA A 155 15.98 -3.44 18.17
C ALA A 155 14.92 -3.54 17.06
N LYS A 156 15.26 -4.16 15.92
CA LYS A 156 14.40 -4.19 14.74
C LYS A 156 13.06 -4.89 15.00
N SER A 157 12.99 -5.76 16.01
CA SER A 157 11.76 -6.39 16.51
C SER A 157 10.69 -5.40 17.00
N CYS A 158 11.06 -4.18 17.37
CA CYS A 158 10.11 -3.13 17.80
C CYS A 158 9.45 -2.39 16.63
N ILE A 159 9.79 -2.71 15.37
CA ILE A 159 9.16 -2.09 14.20
C ILE A 159 7.67 -2.46 14.12
N GLU A 160 7.29 -3.64 14.59
CA GLU A 160 5.88 -4.07 14.70
C GLU A 160 5.06 -3.15 15.60
N ASP A 161 5.62 -2.68 16.71
CA ASP A 161 4.94 -1.79 17.67
C ASP A 161 4.74 -0.38 17.10
N VAL A 162 5.66 0.11 16.25
CA VAL A 162 5.48 1.40 15.55
C VAL A 162 4.30 1.35 14.58
N ILE A 163 4.02 0.17 14.01
CA ILE A 163 2.84 -0.02 13.17
C ILE A 163 1.57 0.04 14.03
N THR A 164 1.57 -0.40 15.29
CA THR A 164 0.38 -0.35 16.17
C THR A 164 -0.17 1.04 16.51
N VAL A 165 0.40 2.14 16.00
CA VAL A 165 -0.21 3.49 15.95
C VAL A 165 -1.49 3.55 15.05
N TYR A 166 -2.06 2.38 14.76
CA TYR A 166 -3.31 2.06 14.07
C TYR A 166 -4.57 2.88 14.39
N PRO A 167 -4.76 3.53 15.56
CA PRO A 167 -5.94 4.37 15.76
C PRO A 167 -6.04 5.56 14.78
N LEU A 168 -4.91 6.13 14.33
CA LEU A 168 -4.88 7.26 13.39
C LEU A 168 -5.12 6.82 11.93
N VAL A 169 -4.65 5.64 11.55
CA VAL A 169 -4.84 5.08 10.18
C VAL A 169 -6.25 4.52 10.00
N ALA A 170 -6.81 3.87 11.02
CA ALA A 170 -8.22 3.48 11.05
C ALA A 170 -9.15 4.72 11.00
N PHE A 171 -8.73 5.84 11.59
CA PHE A 171 -9.44 7.12 11.48
C PHE A 171 -9.36 7.73 10.07
N MET A 172 -8.22 7.65 9.38
CA MET A 172 -8.12 8.09 7.97
C MET A 172 -8.96 7.23 7.02
N LEU A 173 -8.96 5.90 7.20
CA LEU A 173 -9.84 4.98 6.47
C LEU A 173 -11.32 5.26 6.70
N ARG A 174 -11.70 5.66 7.94
CA ARG A 174 -13.06 6.07 8.30
C ARG A 174 -13.51 7.30 7.50
N THR A 175 -12.65 8.29 7.29
CA THR A 175 -12.99 9.49 6.52
C THR A 175 -13.15 9.23 5.02
N GLU A 176 -12.38 8.29 4.44
CA GLU A 176 -12.48 7.95 3.02
C GLU A 176 -13.70 7.05 2.71
N ALA A 177 -14.05 6.13 3.61
CA ALA A 177 -15.25 5.29 3.48
C ALA A 177 -16.57 6.08 3.54
N ILE A 178 -16.60 7.15 4.35
CA ILE A 178 -17.76 8.05 4.45
C ILE A 178 -17.94 8.89 3.17
N LEU A 179 -16.85 9.19 2.46
CA LEU A 179 -16.86 10.00 1.23
C LEU A 179 -17.24 9.19 -0.02
N LEU A 180 -16.94 7.89 -0.04
CA LEU A 180 -17.14 7.01 -1.21
C LEU A 180 -18.56 6.42 -1.35
N LEU A 181 -19.46 6.64 -0.41
CA LEU A 181 -20.87 6.21 -0.50
C LEU A 181 -21.82 7.37 -0.76
N PRO A 182 -22.01 7.80 -2.02
CA PRO A 182 -23.10 8.69 -2.37
C PRO A 182 -24.36 7.83 -2.57
N PHE A 183 -25.14 7.57 -1.52
CA PHE A 183 -26.44 6.93 -1.70
C PHE A 183 -27.55 7.61 -0.91
N GLU A 184 -28.37 8.34 -1.66
CA GLU A 184 -29.51 9.15 -1.23
C GLU A 184 -30.75 8.37 -0.77
N LYS A 185 -30.79 7.03 -0.83
CA LYS A 185 -32.09 6.33 -0.75
C LYS A 185 -32.51 5.81 0.63
N THR A 186 -31.60 5.53 1.57
CA THR A 186 -31.98 5.08 2.93
C THR A 186 -30.92 5.41 3.99
N ARG A 187 -31.01 6.59 4.62
CA ARG A 187 -30.04 7.06 5.64
C ARG A 187 -29.84 6.07 6.80
N PHE A 188 -30.89 5.37 7.22
CA PHE A 188 -30.84 4.43 8.35
C PHE A 188 -30.02 3.18 8.03
N LEU A 189 -30.23 2.55 6.87
CA LEU A 189 -29.51 1.34 6.47
C LEU A 189 -28.00 1.62 6.31
N THR A 190 -27.64 2.79 5.79
CA THR A 190 -26.24 3.24 5.68
C THR A 190 -25.60 3.40 7.06
N VAL A 191 -26.30 3.99 8.01
CA VAL A 191 -25.80 4.11 9.40
C VAL A 191 -25.61 2.73 10.03
N VAL A 192 -26.55 1.79 9.82
CA VAL A 192 -26.43 0.42 10.33
C VAL A 192 -25.23 -0.31 9.72
N ILE A 193 -25.05 -0.25 8.40
CA ILE A 193 -23.91 -0.88 7.71
C ILE A 193 -22.59 -0.25 8.18
N ASN A 194 -22.53 1.08 8.30
CA ASN A 194 -21.33 1.76 8.77
C ASN A 194 -21.01 1.42 10.24
N VAL A 195 -22.02 1.38 11.11
CA VAL A 195 -21.83 0.97 12.52
C VAL A 195 -21.39 -0.48 12.61
N PHE A 196 -21.96 -1.37 11.79
CA PHE A 196 -21.56 -2.78 11.74
C PHE A 196 -20.09 -2.94 11.28
N ILE A 197 -19.72 -2.30 10.17
CA ILE A 197 -18.34 -2.31 9.66
C ILE A 197 -17.38 -1.73 10.71
N MET A 198 -17.71 -0.59 11.30
CA MET A 198 -16.89 0.03 12.35
C MET A 198 -16.74 -0.87 13.58
N THR A 199 -17.82 -1.52 14.02
CA THR A 199 -17.79 -2.46 15.14
C THR A 199 -16.91 -3.64 14.82
N LEU A 200 -17.00 -4.20 13.60
CA LEU A 200 -16.15 -5.30 13.15
C LEU A 200 -14.67 -4.88 13.08
N CYS A 201 -14.36 -3.68 12.57
CA CYS A 201 -12.99 -3.15 12.56
C CYS A 201 -12.43 -2.97 13.98
N ILE A 202 -13.22 -2.45 14.91
CA ILE A 202 -12.82 -2.30 16.32
C ILE A 202 -12.61 -3.67 16.95
N LEU A 203 -13.50 -4.63 16.69
CA LEU A 203 -13.42 -5.98 17.24
C LEU A 203 -12.17 -6.70 16.71
N VAL A 204 -11.87 -6.60 15.42
CA VAL A 204 -10.63 -7.13 14.84
C VAL A 204 -9.40 -6.44 15.44
N ALA A 205 -9.41 -5.12 15.64
CA ALA A 205 -8.30 -4.41 16.27
C ALA A 205 -8.08 -4.83 17.75
N CYS A 206 -9.16 -5.11 18.49
CA CYS A 206 -9.08 -5.52 19.89
C CYS A 206 -8.68 -6.99 20.06
N PHE A 207 -9.15 -7.89 19.18
CA PHE A 207 -8.94 -9.33 19.32
C PHE A 207 -7.80 -9.89 18.45
N CYS A 208 -7.41 -9.19 17.38
CA CYS A 208 -6.32 -9.55 16.46
C CYS A 208 -5.38 -8.36 16.22
N PRO A 209 -4.47 -8.04 17.15
CA PRO A 209 -3.55 -6.91 17.00
C PRO A 209 -2.46 -7.12 15.94
N SER A 210 -2.26 -8.37 15.46
CA SER A 210 -1.27 -8.72 14.43
C SER A 210 -1.77 -8.38 13.03
N ILE A 211 -1.34 -7.22 12.54
CA ILE A 211 -1.67 -6.69 11.23
C ILE A 211 -1.15 -7.56 10.09
N GLY A 212 0.06 -8.10 10.24
CA GLY A 212 0.68 -8.96 9.23
C GLY A 212 0.02 -10.32 9.07
N THR A 213 -0.94 -10.68 9.91
CA THR A 213 -1.79 -11.88 9.73
C THR A 213 -3.07 -11.57 8.94
N ILE A 214 -3.48 -10.30 8.92
CA ILE A 214 -4.70 -9.84 8.25
C ILE A 214 -4.41 -9.46 6.79
N ILE A 215 -3.23 -8.90 6.53
CA ILE A 215 -2.71 -8.55 5.20
C ILE A 215 -2.11 -9.79 4.54
#